data_AF-A0A9X1P0J6-F1
#
_entry.id   AF-A0A9X1P0J6-F1
#
_cell.length_a   1.000
_cell.length_b   1.000
_cell.length_c   1.000
_cell.angle_alpha   90.00
_cell.angle_beta   90.00
_cell.angle_gamma   90.00
#
_symmetry.space_group_name_H-M   'P 1'
#
loop_
_entity.id
_entity.type
_entity.pdbx_description
1 polymer ?
#
loop_
_entity_poly.entity_id
_entity_poly.type
_entity_poly.pdbx_seq_one_letter_code
_entity_poly.pdbx_strand_id
1 'polypeptide(L)'
;MTELIARILFLTFLCGSLLLPSPALAAPQYELWELQILTNLQGLQINRQCVPNGGAQHIHILGVSSDDTLLSPVEKTAILSDLSELISTRTNARTTKADNFQSIATSYSGFSESASREIDQLVESASSADITVLVRPFRDNGASVDTEIRLWARGAGGADPGLNCVQSFSVEIPTKKEDPACAAAFAKSRRDNDPARLEAFRDFFPQCPQAAEADGLVTALRASEAQKADRERCERNFARARAEGSVAAYSAYLDENIDCPGRDVVMALRDQAAEGAACETAYRDARRLDTLEAYERFMLENRACPQADTASAFLTMKRQEAERAKVAEEERAKAGTERQKAQDDSRQAVMVPNYSAPPSYDQPPASNPPAYVPPASAGATYRGYPIPPDLAASTCGQLWYARNLLFDLAGYCFKSAKAQRYFSNAGCTGASPRGSDAAEVSRLQALERQNGC
;
A
#
# COMPACT_ATOMS: atom_id res chain seq x y z
N MET A 1 44.36 -41.08 54.66
CA MET A 1 44.20 -41.46 53.23
C MET A 1 42.87 -41.00 52.62
N THR A 2 42.13 -40.10 53.27
CA THR A 2 40.82 -39.60 52.81
C THR A 2 40.79 -38.09 52.55
N GLU A 3 41.79 -37.32 53.01
CA GLU A 3 41.89 -35.88 52.70
C GLU A 3 42.65 -35.57 51.40
N LEU A 4 43.47 -36.50 50.88
CA LEU A 4 44.24 -36.26 49.66
C LEU A 4 43.38 -36.37 48.39
N ILE A 5 42.32 -37.19 48.43
CA ILE A 5 41.42 -37.41 47.27
C ILE A 5 40.43 -36.24 47.11
N ALA A 6 40.03 -35.59 48.21
CA ALA A 6 39.12 -34.44 48.16
C ALA A 6 39.78 -33.16 47.58
N ARG A 7 41.10 -33.00 47.75
CA ARG A 7 41.84 -31.85 47.17
C ARG A 7 42.14 -32.01 45.68
N ILE A 8 42.25 -33.25 45.18
CA ILE A 8 42.46 -33.50 43.75
C ILE A 8 41.18 -33.24 42.95
N LEU A 9 40.00 -33.56 43.50
CA LEU A 9 38.72 -33.29 42.84
C LEU A 9 38.31 -31.80 42.86
N PHE A 10 38.80 -31.00 43.81
CA PHE A 10 38.52 -29.57 43.85
C PHE A 10 39.44 -28.74 42.93
N LEU A 11 40.64 -29.23 42.61
CA LEU A 11 41.53 -28.58 41.64
C LEU A 11 41.15 -28.85 40.18
N THR A 12 40.38 -29.91 39.90
CA THR A 12 39.87 -30.20 38.55
C THR A 12 38.64 -29.37 38.15
N PHE A 13 38.06 -28.59 39.07
CA PHE A 13 36.87 -27.76 38.78
C PHE A 13 37.18 -26.27 38.56
N LEU A 14 38.45 -25.85 38.69
CA LEU A 14 38.90 -24.47 38.49
C LEU A 14 39.88 -24.27 37.32
N CYS A 15 40.20 -25.34 36.58
CA CYS A 15 40.84 -25.28 35.26
C CYS A 15 39.84 -25.54 34.12
N GLY A 16 38.61 -25.06 34.28
CA GLY A 16 37.72 -24.76 33.16
C GLY A 16 38.25 -23.55 32.40
N SER A 17 39.46 -23.67 31.85
CA SER A 17 39.94 -22.75 30.83
C SER A 17 38.91 -22.81 29.72
N LEU A 18 38.17 -21.72 29.57
CA LEU A 18 37.54 -21.33 28.32
C LEU A 18 38.64 -21.36 27.26
N LEU A 19 38.90 -22.53 26.68
CA LEU A 19 39.36 -22.65 25.32
C LEU A 19 38.19 -22.15 24.48
N LEU A 20 38.09 -20.81 24.42
CA LEU A 20 37.53 -20.17 23.25
C LEU A 20 38.19 -20.90 22.06
N PRO A 21 37.43 -21.45 21.12
CA PRO A 21 38.04 -21.82 19.85
C PRO A 21 38.75 -20.56 19.39
N SER A 22 40.09 -20.61 19.30
CA SER A 22 40.82 -19.62 18.50
C SER A 22 40.01 -19.44 17.23
N PRO A 23 39.73 -18.21 16.77
CA PRO A 23 39.13 -18.05 15.46
C PRO A 23 40.07 -18.83 14.55
N ALA A 24 39.59 -19.96 14.01
CA ALA A 24 40.25 -20.59 12.90
C ALA A 24 40.34 -19.43 11.91
N LEU A 25 41.55 -18.91 11.71
CA LEU A 25 41.83 -17.97 10.65
C LEU A 25 41.25 -18.67 9.44
N ALA A 26 40.09 -18.18 9.00
CA ALA A 26 39.39 -18.77 7.88
C ALA A 26 40.45 -18.83 6.78
N ALA A 27 40.74 -20.04 6.30
CA ALA A 27 41.62 -20.18 5.15
C ALA A 27 41.09 -19.18 4.11
N PRO A 28 41.95 -18.30 3.56
CA PRO A 28 41.49 -17.28 2.62
C PRO A 28 40.67 -17.99 1.56
N GLN A 29 39.37 -17.67 1.51
CA GLN A 29 38.48 -18.21 0.50
C GLN A 29 38.85 -17.49 -0.78
N TYR A 30 39.66 -18.15 -1.59
CA TYR A 30 39.98 -17.64 -2.91
C TYR A 30 38.82 -17.95 -3.85
N GLU A 31 38.47 -16.97 -4.66
CA GLU A 31 37.59 -17.23 -5.80
C GLU A 31 38.34 -18.07 -6.84
N LEU A 32 37.59 -18.80 -7.67
CA LEU A 32 38.16 -19.74 -8.63
C LEU A 32 39.14 -19.05 -9.61
N TRP A 33 38.82 -17.83 -10.04
CA TRP A 33 39.66 -17.06 -10.96
C TRP A 33 40.96 -16.60 -10.31
N GLU A 34 40.92 -16.21 -9.02
CA GLU A 34 42.12 -15.82 -8.26
C GLU A 34 43.10 -16.99 -8.15
N LEU A 35 42.59 -18.18 -7.81
CA LEU A 35 43.39 -19.41 -7.73
C LEU A 35 44.04 -19.75 -9.07
N GLN A 36 43.29 -19.63 -10.17
CA GLN A 36 43.81 -19.91 -11.50
C GLN A 36 44.96 -18.95 -11.85
N ILE A 37 44.81 -17.66 -11.61
CA ILE A 37 45.87 -16.67 -11.87
C ILE A 37 47.11 -16.97 -11.03
N LEU A 38 46.95 -17.16 -9.72
CA LEU A 38 48.07 -17.45 -8.82
C LEU A 38 48.79 -18.75 -9.17
N THR A 39 48.06 -19.80 -9.56
CA THR A 39 48.64 -21.09 -9.96
C THR A 39 49.48 -20.96 -11.23
N ASN A 40 48.98 -20.24 -12.24
CA ASN A 40 49.71 -20.04 -13.49
C ASN A 40 50.95 -19.12 -13.27
N LEU A 41 50.81 -18.07 -12.46
CA LEU A 41 51.93 -17.21 -12.08
C LEU A 41 53.01 -17.99 -11.32
N GLN A 42 52.62 -18.80 -10.33
CA GLN A 42 53.54 -19.63 -9.58
C GLN A 42 54.26 -20.65 -10.49
N GLY A 43 53.56 -21.23 -11.46
CA GLY A 43 54.14 -22.12 -12.46
C GLY A 43 55.28 -21.46 -13.24
N LEU A 44 55.10 -20.22 -13.68
CA LEU A 44 56.15 -19.44 -14.35
C LEU A 44 57.32 -19.10 -13.41
N GLN A 45 57.03 -18.72 -12.17
CA GLN A 45 58.05 -18.35 -11.18
C GLN A 45 58.95 -19.53 -10.78
N ILE A 46 58.41 -20.74 -10.69
CA ILE A 46 59.16 -21.95 -10.34
C ILE A 46 59.99 -22.45 -11.54
N ASN A 47 59.53 -22.19 -12.77
CA ASN A 47 60.24 -22.60 -13.97
C ASN A 47 61.50 -21.74 -14.18
N ARG A 48 62.67 -22.27 -13.81
CA ARG A 48 63.97 -21.60 -13.97
C ARG A 48 64.38 -21.33 -15.41
N GLN A 49 63.74 -21.95 -16.41
CA GLN A 49 63.93 -21.59 -17.82
C GLN A 49 63.21 -20.28 -18.17
N CYS A 50 62.11 -20.01 -17.47
CA CYS A 50 61.31 -18.79 -17.64
C CYS A 50 61.85 -17.65 -16.77
N VAL A 51 62.11 -17.91 -15.48
CA VAL A 51 62.61 -16.91 -14.52
C VAL A 51 63.87 -17.45 -13.82
N PRO A 52 65.07 -17.18 -14.37
CA PRO A 52 66.31 -17.86 -13.95
C PRO A 52 66.76 -17.58 -12.51
N ASN A 53 66.38 -16.43 -11.96
CA ASN A 53 66.78 -15.99 -10.62
C ASN A 53 65.95 -16.59 -9.47
N GLY A 54 65.04 -17.54 -9.76
CA GLY A 54 64.30 -18.27 -8.73
C GLY A 54 63.09 -17.51 -8.16
N GLY A 55 62.44 -16.70 -8.99
CA GLY A 55 61.23 -15.95 -8.66
C GLY A 55 61.22 -14.58 -9.35
N ALA A 56 60.05 -14.15 -9.84
CA ALA A 56 59.89 -12.82 -10.41
C ALA A 56 60.00 -11.77 -9.29
N GLN A 57 60.88 -10.78 -9.45
CA GLN A 57 61.04 -9.66 -8.54
C GLN A 57 60.12 -8.50 -8.92
N HIS A 58 59.79 -8.37 -10.20
CA HIS A 58 58.92 -7.33 -10.73
C HIS A 58 57.88 -7.90 -11.68
N ILE A 59 56.60 -7.68 -11.35
CA ILE A 59 55.45 -8.04 -12.20
C ILE A 59 54.79 -6.75 -12.68
N HIS A 60 54.57 -6.65 -13.98
CA HIS A 60 53.89 -5.51 -14.60
C HIS A 60 52.56 -5.94 -15.22
N ILE A 61 51.48 -5.28 -14.82
CA ILE A 61 50.13 -5.51 -15.37
C ILE A 61 49.90 -4.47 -16.45
N LEU A 62 49.89 -4.91 -17.71
CA LEU A 62 49.77 -4.04 -18.89
C LEU A 62 48.41 -3.39 -19.03
N GLY A 63 47.33 -3.97 -18.49
CA GLY A 63 45.98 -3.40 -18.57
C GLY A 63 44.94 -4.33 -19.22
N VAL A 64 43.75 -3.77 -19.47
CA VAL A 64 42.57 -4.45 -20.06
C VAL A 64 42.33 -3.90 -21.47
N SER A 65 41.95 -4.75 -22.42
CA SER A 65 41.64 -4.36 -23.82
C SER A 65 40.77 -3.09 -23.95
N SER A 66 41.01 -2.30 -25.01
CA SER A 66 40.33 -1.02 -25.30
C SER A 66 38.88 -1.16 -25.77
N ASP A 67 38.37 -2.38 -25.93
CA ASP A 67 36.99 -2.57 -26.34
C ASP A 67 36.05 -2.23 -25.18
N ASP A 68 35.41 -1.05 -25.25
CA ASP A 68 34.40 -0.61 -24.28
C ASP A 68 33.03 -1.28 -24.50
N THR A 69 32.89 -2.13 -25.52
CA THR A 69 31.65 -2.88 -25.76
C THR A 69 31.43 -3.99 -24.73
N LEU A 70 32.49 -4.49 -24.10
CA LEU A 70 32.43 -5.61 -23.15
C LEU A 70 32.57 -5.19 -21.68
N LEU A 71 33.27 -4.09 -21.40
CA LEU A 71 33.49 -3.59 -20.04
C LEU A 71 33.53 -2.06 -20.05
N SER A 72 32.88 -1.44 -19.06
CA SER A 72 33.01 -0.01 -18.81
C SER A 72 34.40 0.36 -18.25
N PRO A 73 34.84 1.62 -18.38
CA PRO A 73 36.09 2.09 -17.78
C PRO A 73 36.18 1.84 -16.26
N VAL A 74 35.04 1.88 -15.55
CA VAL A 74 34.97 1.61 -14.11
C VAL A 74 35.27 0.14 -13.81
N GLU A 75 34.65 -0.78 -14.57
CA GLU A 75 34.87 -2.22 -14.42
C GLU A 75 36.31 -2.62 -14.78
N LYS A 76 36.89 -2.02 -15.83
CA LYS A 76 38.30 -2.21 -16.20
C LYS A 76 39.23 -1.78 -15.06
N THR A 77 38.97 -0.62 -14.46
CA THR A 77 39.76 -0.08 -13.34
C THR A 77 39.64 -0.97 -12.10
N ALA A 78 38.45 -1.49 -11.82
CA ALA A 78 38.20 -2.40 -10.72
C ALA A 78 38.97 -3.72 -10.89
N ILE A 79 38.84 -4.38 -12.05
CA ILE A 79 39.55 -5.63 -12.36
C ILE A 79 41.07 -5.46 -12.24
N LEU A 80 41.64 -4.35 -12.75
CA LEU A 80 43.07 -4.10 -12.65
C LEU A 80 43.53 -3.83 -11.21
N SER A 81 42.68 -3.19 -10.41
CA SER A 81 42.98 -2.93 -9.00
C SER A 81 42.93 -4.23 -8.19
N ASP A 82 41.90 -5.04 -8.39
CA ASP A 82 41.77 -6.37 -7.78
C ASP A 82 42.93 -7.29 -8.15
N LEU A 83 43.31 -7.33 -9.43
CA LEU A 83 44.44 -8.13 -9.90
C LEU A 83 45.77 -7.64 -9.31
N SER A 84 45.96 -6.32 -9.26
CA SER A 84 47.15 -5.72 -8.63
C SER A 84 47.23 -6.05 -7.14
N GLU A 85 46.12 -5.96 -6.42
CA GLU A 85 46.04 -6.32 -5.00
C GLU A 85 46.30 -7.82 -4.81
N LEU A 86 45.66 -8.68 -5.59
CA LEU A 86 45.86 -10.13 -5.55
C LEU A 86 47.34 -10.49 -5.74
N ILE A 87 47.98 -9.97 -6.78
CA ILE A 87 49.39 -10.29 -7.07
C ILE A 87 50.31 -9.70 -6.00
N SER A 88 50.11 -8.45 -5.59
CA SER A 88 50.99 -7.79 -4.61
C SER A 88 50.89 -8.36 -3.20
N THR A 89 49.72 -8.85 -2.79
CA THR A 89 49.51 -9.42 -1.46
C THR A 89 49.91 -10.90 -1.38
N ARG A 90 49.88 -11.62 -2.51
CA ARG A 90 50.09 -13.08 -2.56
C ARG A 90 51.40 -13.50 -3.19
N THR A 91 52.13 -12.57 -3.81
CA THR A 91 53.47 -12.81 -4.34
C THR A 91 54.48 -11.90 -3.65
N ASN A 92 55.74 -12.31 -3.59
CA ASN A 92 56.82 -11.47 -3.07
C ASN A 92 57.37 -10.49 -4.13
N ALA A 93 56.68 -10.37 -5.27
CA ALA A 93 57.13 -9.52 -6.37
C ALA A 93 56.61 -8.10 -6.18
N ARG A 94 57.42 -7.11 -6.55
CA ARG A 94 56.94 -5.74 -6.72
C ARG A 94 55.93 -5.73 -7.86
N THR A 95 54.71 -5.29 -7.60
CA THR A 95 53.68 -5.15 -8.63
C THR A 95 53.61 -3.71 -9.10
N THR A 96 53.55 -3.51 -10.40
CA THR A 96 53.24 -2.23 -11.04
C THR A 96 52.09 -2.43 -12.01
N LYS A 97 51.22 -1.43 -12.14
CA LYS A 97 50.12 -1.46 -13.09
C LYS A 97 50.26 -0.30 -14.05
N ALA A 98 49.88 -0.51 -15.30
CA ALA A 98 49.59 0.58 -16.22
C ALA A 98 48.30 1.28 -15.79
N ASP A 99 48.28 2.61 -15.83
CA ASP A 99 47.04 3.37 -15.72
C ASP A 99 46.30 3.25 -17.06
N ASN A 100 45.15 2.56 -17.06
CA ASN A 100 44.20 2.47 -18.19
C ASN A 100 44.84 2.31 -19.57
N PHE A 101 45.58 1.23 -19.78
CA PHE A 101 46.11 0.92 -21.09
C PHE A 101 45.00 0.76 -22.14
N GLN A 102 44.95 1.70 -23.07
CA GLN A 102 44.31 1.56 -24.36
C GLN A 102 45.17 0.61 -25.20
N SER A 103 44.56 -0.40 -25.82
CA SER A 103 45.31 -1.46 -26.52
C SER A 103 46.37 -0.90 -27.47
N ILE A 104 47.62 -1.33 -27.33
CA ILE A 104 48.59 -1.29 -28.43
C ILE A 104 48.16 -2.39 -29.42
N ALA A 105 47.14 -2.12 -30.25
CA ALA A 105 46.86 -2.88 -31.47
C ALA A 105 45.76 -2.29 -32.36
N THR A 106 45.72 -0.98 -32.61
CA THR A 106 45.07 -0.48 -33.85
C THR A 106 45.78 0.76 -34.38
N SER A 107 46.63 0.53 -35.40
CA SER A 107 47.16 1.53 -36.35
C SER A 107 48.08 2.62 -35.79
N TYR A 108 49.34 2.56 -36.22
CA TYR A 108 50.47 3.48 -36.02
C TYR A 108 50.26 4.94 -36.51
N SER A 109 49.02 5.42 -36.68
CA SER A 109 48.74 6.72 -37.28
C SER A 109 47.93 7.63 -36.35
N GLY A 110 48.62 8.47 -35.58
CA GLY A 110 48.02 9.72 -35.06
C GLY A 110 48.04 9.99 -33.56
N PHE A 111 48.99 9.47 -32.79
CA PHE A 111 49.10 9.82 -31.36
C PHE A 111 49.68 11.23 -31.15
N SER A 112 49.19 11.95 -30.13
CA SER A 112 49.83 13.18 -29.64
C SER A 112 51.22 12.87 -29.04
N GLU A 113 52.06 13.90 -28.87
CA GLU A 113 53.39 13.74 -28.24
C GLU A 113 53.28 13.16 -26.82
N SER A 114 52.23 13.49 -26.07
CA SER A 114 51.97 12.94 -24.73
C SER A 114 51.65 11.44 -24.77
N ALA A 115 50.82 10.99 -25.71
CA ALA A 115 50.46 9.58 -25.87
C ALA A 115 51.65 8.74 -26.37
N SER A 116 52.54 9.33 -27.18
CA SER A 116 53.78 8.66 -27.62
C SER A 116 54.73 8.41 -26.44
N ARG A 117 54.93 9.41 -25.58
CA ARG A 117 55.74 9.26 -24.36
C ARG A 117 55.16 8.26 -23.37
N GLU A 118 53.84 8.21 -23.26
CA GLU A 118 53.14 7.23 -22.42
C GLU A 118 53.34 5.79 -22.94
N ILE A 119 53.25 5.58 -24.25
CA ILE A 119 53.57 4.29 -24.89
C ILE A 119 55.04 3.92 -24.68
N ASP A 120 55.98 4.86 -24.84
CA ASP A 120 57.40 4.59 -24.60
C ASP A 120 57.66 4.17 -23.15
N GLN A 121 57.05 4.85 -22.18
CA GLN A 121 57.13 4.49 -20.76
C GLN A 121 56.53 3.11 -20.46
N LEU A 122 55.43 2.75 -21.12
CA LEU A 122 54.78 1.44 -20.98
C LEU A 122 55.60 0.32 -21.62
N VAL A 123 56.17 0.58 -22.79
CA VAL A 123 57.08 -0.35 -23.45
C VAL A 123 58.32 -0.54 -22.59
N GLU A 124 58.89 0.53 -22.04
CA GLU A 124 60.02 0.46 -21.11
C GLU A 124 59.67 -0.29 -19.83
N SER A 125 58.52 -0.01 -19.19
CA SER A 125 58.09 -0.68 -17.96
C SER A 125 57.83 -2.17 -18.19
N ALA A 126 57.14 -2.54 -19.27
CA ALA A 126 56.96 -3.93 -19.67
C ALA A 126 58.29 -4.58 -20.06
N SER A 127 59.20 -3.83 -20.68
CA SER A 127 60.56 -4.26 -21.04
C SER A 127 61.52 -4.34 -19.85
N SER A 128 61.10 -3.91 -18.67
CA SER A 128 61.87 -4.02 -17.42
C SER A 128 61.33 -5.07 -16.44
N ALA A 129 60.06 -5.49 -16.59
CA ALA A 129 59.41 -6.47 -15.72
C ALA A 129 59.87 -7.92 -15.98
N ASP A 130 59.94 -8.75 -14.95
CA ASP A 130 60.24 -10.18 -15.06
C ASP A 130 59.05 -10.96 -15.65
N ILE A 131 57.84 -10.58 -15.22
CA ILE A 131 56.58 -11.11 -15.76
C ILE A 131 55.66 -9.96 -16.13
N THR A 132 55.07 -10.06 -17.32
CA THR A 132 54.08 -9.13 -17.81
C THR A 132 52.71 -9.81 -17.92
N VAL A 133 51.67 -9.17 -17.41
CA VAL A 133 50.29 -9.69 -17.38
C VAL A 133 49.40 -8.85 -18.29
N LEU A 134 48.71 -9.50 -19.22
CA LEU A 134 47.73 -8.88 -20.12
C LEU A 134 46.36 -9.51 -19.92
N VAL A 135 45.33 -8.68 -19.82
CA VAL A 135 43.93 -9.07 -19.58
C VAL A 135 43.12 -8.78 -20.85
N ARG A 136 42.58 -9.81 -21.50
CA ARG A 136 41.76 -9.68 -22.72
C ARG A 136 40.34 -10.23 -22.53
N PRO A 137 39.37 -9.37 -22.19
CA PRO A 137 37.95 -9.72 -22.19
C PRO A 137 37.50 -10.15 -23.59
N PHE A 138 36.66 -11.18 -23.68
CA PHE A 138 36.09 -11.62 -24.96
C PHE A 138 34.60 -11.99 -24.92
N ARG A 139 33.99 -12.13 -23.73
CA ARG A 139 32.54 -12.35 -23.59
C ARG A 139 32.04 -11.77 -22.26
N ASP A 140 31.01 -10.93 -22.34
CA ASP A 140 30.30 -10.39 -21.18
C ASP A 140 29.11 -11.31 -20.82
N ASN A 141 29.05 -11.74 -19.55
CA ASN A 141 27.98 -12.57 -18.99
C ASN A 141 27.09 -11.75 -18.02
N GLY A 142 27.26 -10.44 -17.94
CA GLY A 142 26.51 -9.49 -17.12
C GLY A 142 27.02 -9.35 -15.68
N ALA A 143 27.16 -10.45 -14.95
CA ALA A 143 27.73 -10.46 -13.58
C ALA A 143 29.23 -10.81 -13.56
N SER A 144 29.75 -11.30 -14.67
CA SER A 144 31.13 -11.74 -14.87
C SER A 144 31.53 -11.55 -16.33
N VAL A 145 32.83 -11.59 -16.59
CA VAL A 145 33.40 -11.47 -17.93
C VAL A 145 34.40 -12.59 -18.17
N ASP A 146 34.23 -13.32 -19.27
CA ASP A 146 35.24 -14.27 -19.71
C ASP A 146 36.41 -13.53 -20.33
N THR A 147 37.58 -13.84 -19.80
CA THR A 147 38.82 -13.12 -20.09
C THR A 147 39.94 -14.11 -20.37
N GLU A 148 40.71 -13.87 -21.44
CA GLU A 148 42.00 -14.53 -21.65
C GLU A 148 43.07 -13.74 -20.89
N ILE A 149 43.78 -14.42 -19.99
CA ILE A 149 44.96 -13.90 -19.30
C ILE A 149 46.19 -14.41 -20.01
N ARG A 150 47.05 -13.48 -20.43
CA ARG A 150 48.36 -13.77 -21.02
C ARG A 150 49.46 -13.35 -20.06
N LEU A 151 50.33 -14.28 -19.75
CA LEU A 151 51.51 -14.09 -18.93
C LEU A 151 52.76 -14.26 -19.79
N TRP A 152 53.66 -13.28 -19.74
CA TRP A 152 54.93 -13.30 -20.46
C TRP A 152 56.08 -13.24 -19.46
N ALA A 153 56.96 -14.23 -19.46
CA ALA A 153 58.17 -14.21 -18.63
C ALA A 153 59.40 -13.87 -19.49
N ARG A 154 60.19 -12.90 -19.02
CA ARG A 154 61.47 -12.56 -19.65
C ARG A 154 62.56 -13.52 -19.20
N GLY A 155 63.33 -14.03 -20.16
CA GLY A 155 64.55 -14.75 -19.87
C GLY A 155 65.65 -13.85 -19.29
N ALA A 156 66.29 -14.25 -18.19
CA ALA A 156 67.52 -13.62 -17.77
C ALA A 156 68.69 -14.19 -18.60
N GLY A 157 69.09 -13.51 -19.68
CA GLY A 157 70.27 -13.93 -20.44
C GLY A 157 70.64 -13.05 -21.63
N GLY A 158 71.61 -12.15 -21.45
CA GLY A 158 72.42 -11.59 -22.53
C GLY A 158 71.81 -10.45 -23.34
N ALA A 159 72.60 -9.94 -24.30
CA ALA A 159 72.38 -8.70 -25.06
C ALA A 159 71.06 -8.61 -25.86
N ASP A 160 70.25 -9.67 -25.87
CA ASP A 160 68.88 -9.69 -26.36
C ASP A 160 67.99 -10.39 -25.31
N PRO A 161 67.26 -9.65 -24.44
CA PRO A 161 66.29 -10.22 -23.52
C PRO A 161 65.08 -10.76 -24.28
N GLY A 162 65.23 -11.98 -24.81
CA GLY A 162 64.16 -12.69 -25.50
C GLY A 162 63.00 -13.07 -24.57
N LEU A 163 61.80 -13.17 -25.16
CA LEU A 163 60.63 -13.75 -24.50
C LEU A 163 60.85 -15.27 -24.38
N ASN A 164 60.96 -15.77 -23.14
CA ASN A 164 61.29 -17.18 -22.91
C ASN A 164 60.05 -18.06 -22.74
N CYS A 165 59.03 -17.55 -22.06
CA CYS A 165 57.81 -18.31 -21.78
C CYS A 165 56.57 -17.45 -21.92
N VAL A 166 55.56 -18.01 -22.59
CA VAL A 166 54.23 -17.42 -22.74
C VAL A 166 53.21 -18.42 -22.26
N GLN A 167 52.36 -18.02 -21.31
CA GLN A 167 51.24 -18.82 -20.84
C GLN A 167 49.96 -18.04 -21.10
N SER A 168 48.98 -18.70 -21.72
CA SER A 168 47.65 -18.13 -21.96
C SER A 168 46.57 -19.07 -21.46
N PHE A 169 45.59 -18.54 -20.74
CA PHE A 169 44.48 -19.30 -20.19
C PHE A 169 43.24 -18.42 -20.06
N SER A 170 42.06 -19.03 -20.12
CA SER A 170 40.79 -18.33 -19.94
C SER A 170 40.31 -18.45 -18.50
N VAL A 171 39.82 -17.34 -17.96
CA VAL A 171 39.22 -17.25 -16.62
C VAL A 171 37.95 -16.41 -16.69
N GLU A 172 37.00 -16.72 -15.81
CA GLU A 172 35.78 -15.92 -15.63
C GLU A 172 36.01 -14.97 -14.44
N ILE A 173 36.06 -13.67 -14.69
CA ILE A 173 36.32 -12.65 -13.66
C ILE A 173 35.00 -11.95 -13.31
N PRO A 174 34.58 -11.88 -12.03
CA PRO A 174 33.40 -11.12 -11.66
C PRO A 174 33.61 -9.62 -11.93
N THR A 175 32.64 -8.97 -12.56
CA THR A 175 32.69 -7.51 -12.85
C THR A 175 32.24 -6.68 -11.65
N LYS A 176 31.58 -7.32 -10.67
CA LYS A 176 31.13 -6.75 -9.41
C LYS A 176 31.62 -7.63 -8.28
N LYS A 177 32.64 -7.19 -7.55
CA LYS A 177 33.03 -7.85 -6.31
C LYS A 177 31.95 -7.54 -5.26
N GLU A 178 31.17 -8.54 -4.86
CA GLU A 178 30.30 -8.38 -3.70
C GLU A 178 31.20 -8.14 -2.49
N ASP A 179 31.15 -6.93 -1.91
CA ASP A 179 31.78 -6.72 -0.61
C ASP A 179 31.06 -7.66 0.39
N PRO A 180 31.76 -8.61 1.03
CA PRO A 180 31.15 -9.56 1.97
C PRO A 180 30.40 -8.85 3.10
N ALA A 181 30.82 -7.63 3.45
CA ALA A 181 30.13 -6.79 4.42
C ALA A 181 28.77 -6.30 3.89
N CYS A 182 28.65 -5.94 2.60
CA CYS A 182 27.37 -5.58 1.95
C CYS A 182 26.37 -6.73 2.06
N ALA A 183 26.77 -7.93 1.63
CA ALA A 183 25.88 -9.09 1.57
C ALA A 183 25.39 -9.51 2.97
N ALA A 184 26.31 -9.52 3.96
CA ALA A 184 25.97 -9.85 5.33
C ALA A 184 25.06 -8.79 5.99
N ALA A 185 25.33 -7.50 5.75
CA ALA A 185 24.52 -6.40 6.27
C ALA A 185 23.11 -6.41 5.65
N PHE A 186 23.00 -6.58 4.34
CA PHE A 186 21.71 -6.69 3.66
C PHE A 186 20.88 -7.88 4.17
N ALA A 187 21.50 -9.06 4.26
CA ALA A 187 20.82 -10.26 4.75
C ALA A 187 20.29 -10.08 6.18
N LYS A 188 21.00 -9.32 7.03
CA LYS A 188 20.53 -8.97 8.38
C LYS A 188 19.33 -8.02 8.31
N SER A 189 19.45 -6.90 7.61
CA SER A 189 18.36 -5.92 7.48
C SER A 189 17.09 -6.53 6.87
N ARG A 190 17.24 -7.44 5.89
CA ARG A 190 16.12 -8.16 5.28
C ARG A 190 15.41 -9.10 6.25
N ARG A 191 16.15 -9.81 7.12
CA ARG A 191 15.56 -10.69 8.14
C ARG A 191 14.76 -9.93 9.18
N ASP A 192 15.23 -8.74 9.55
CA ASP A 192 14.55 -7.90 10.54
C ASP A 192 13.23 -7.32 10.00
N ASN A 193 13.08 -7.25 8.67
CA ASN A 193 11.89 -6.77 7.97
C ASN A 193 11.43 -5.38 8.47
N ASP A 194 12.41 -4.53 8.79
CA ASP A 194 12.23 -3.20 9.35
C ASP A 194 12.64 -2.16 8.31
N PRO A 195 11.72 -1.28 7.85
CA PRO A 195 12.03 -0.28 6.84
C PRO A 195 13.16 0.66 7.28
N ALA A 196 13.28 0.99 8.57
CA ALA A 196 14.35 1.87 9.05
C ALA A 196 15.74 1.22 8.94
N ARG A 197 15.83 -0.11 9.16
CA ARG A 197 17.10 -0.85 9.01
C ARG A 197 17.50 -1.05 7.56
N LEU A 198 16.53 -1.17 6.66
CA LEU A 198 16.78 -1.24 5.21
C LEU A 198 17.23 0.12 4.66
N GLU A 199 16.65 1.22 5.15
CA GLU A 199 17.11 2.58 4.83
C GLU A 199 18.51 2.84 5.38
N ALA A 200 18.78 2.48 6.64
CA ALA A 200 20.10 2.61 7.22
C ALA A 200 21.15 1.78 6.45
N PHE A 201 20.77 0.59 5.94
CA PHE A 201 21.63 -0.17 5.04
C PHE A 201 21.92 0.63 3.78
N ARG A 202 20.92 1.12 3.06
CA ARG A 202 21.11 1.91 1.83
C ARG A 202 22.02 3.12 2.05
N ASP A 203 21.79 3.86 3.13
CA ASP A 203 22.52 5.09 3.42
C ASP A 203 24.00 4.80 3.77
N PHE A 204 24.28 3.66 4.42
CA PHE A 204 25.64 3.24 4.77
C PHE A 204 26.36 2.53 3.62
N PHE A 205 25.60 1.91 2.72
CA PHE A 205 26.06 1.02 1.66
C PHE A 205 25.51 1.40 0.27
N PRO A 206 25.66 2.66 -0.18
CA PRO A 206 25.01 3.15 -1.41
C PRO A 206 25.55 2.50 -2.69
N GLN A 207 26.77 1.94 -2.64
CA GLN A 207 27.45 1.32 -3.77
C GLN A 207 27.10 -0.16 -3.94
N CYS A 208 26.41 -0.77 -2.95
CA CYS A 208 26.18 -2.21 -2.96
C CYS A 208 25.07 -2.55 -3.99
N PRO A 209 25.22 -3.65 -4.75
CA PRO A 209 24.21 -4.08 -5.71
C PRO A 209 22.81 -4.25 -5.13
N GLN A 210 22.71 -4.60 -3.85
CA GLN A 210 21.46 -4.84 -3.12
C GLN A 210 20.74 -3.56 -2.68
N ALA A 211 21.31 -2.37 -2.88
CA ALA A 211 20.69 -1.10 -2.50
C ALA A 211 19.33 -0.90 -3.20
N ALA A 212 19.23 -1.23 -4.49
CA ALA A 212 17.97 -1.14 -5.24
C ALA A 212 16.91 -2.13 -4.74
N GLU A 213 17.31 -3.33 -4.32
CA GLU A 213 16.40 -4.30 -3.70
C GLU A 213 15.88 -3.77 -2.34
N ALA A 214 16.77 -3.18 -1.54
CA ALA A 214 16.41 -2.57 -0.26
C ALA A 214 15.36 -1.45 -0.44
N ASP A 215 15.51 -0.57 -1.44
CA ASP A 215 14.54 0.49 -1.74
C ASP A 215 13.16 -0.08 -2.13
N GLY A 216 13.14 -1.14 -2.92
CA GLY A 216 11.91 -1.85 -3.26
C GLY A 216 11.20 -2.42 -2.03
N LEU A 217 11.96 -3.03 -1.11
CA LEU A 217 11.43 -3.59 0.14
C LEU A 217 10.91 -2.49 1.07
N VAL A 218 11.64 -1.39 1.25
CA VAL A 218 11.20 -0.25 2.07
C VAL A 218 9.85 0.28 1.58
N THR A 219 9.72 0.48 0.26
CA THR A 219 8.49 0.97 -0.35
C THR A 219 7.33 -0.01 -0.11
N ALA A 220 7.56 -1.30 -0.31
CA ALA A 220 6.54 -2.33 -0.10
C ALA A 220 6.10 -2.43 1.37
N LEU A 221 7.06 -2.38 2.30
CA LEU A 221 6.78 -2.45 3.74
C LEU A 221 6.00 -1.23 4.21
N ARG A 222 6.39 -0.01 3.81
CA ARG A 222 5.64 1.21 4.14
C ARG A 222 4.23 1.20 3.57
N ALA A 223 4.05 0.71 2.35
CA ALA A 223 2.73 0.55 1.76
C ALA A 223 1.88 -0.45 2.57
N SER A 224 2.47 -1.55 3.03
CA SER A 224 1.80 -2.54 3.90
C SER A 224 1.42 -1.95 5.26
N GLU A 225 2.33 -1.19 5.90
CA GLU A 225 2.08 -0.50 7.16
C GLU A 225 0.95 0.54 7.03
N ALA A 226 0.94 1.32 5.96
CA ALA A 226 -0.11 2.28 5.67
C ALA A 226 -1.48 1.58 5.50
N GLN A 227 -1.54 0.47 4.74
CA GLN A 227 -2.76 -0.32 4.58
C GLN A 227 -3.26 -0.90 5.90
N LYS A 228 -2.35 -1.35 6.78
CA LYS A 228 -2.70 -1.83 8.12
C LYS A 228 -3.27 -0.69 8.98
N ALA A 229 -2.62 0.47 8.99
CA ALA A 229 -3.08 1.64 9.73
C ALA A 229 -4.46 2.13 9.25
N ASP A 230 -4.70 2.11 7.93
CA ASP A 230 -6.00 2.41 7.33
C ASP A 230 -7.08 1.44 7.81
N ARG A 231 -6.79 0.14 7.81
CA ARG A 231 -7.72 -0.89 8.28
C ARG A 231 -8.08 -0.71 9.75
N GLU A 232 -7.08 -0.51 10.60
CA GLU A 232 -7.31 -0.27 12.02
C GLU A 232 -8.08 1.03 12.28
N ARG A 233 -7.84 2.09 11.49
CA ARG A 233 -8.63 3.32 11.55
C ARG A 233 -10.10 3.03 11.24
N CYS A 234 -10.37 2.33 10.15
CA CYS A 234 -11.72 1.96 9.75
C CYS A 234 -12.43 1.16 10.84
N GLU A 235 -11.77 0.13 11.38
CA GLU A 235 -12.32 -0.73 12.44
C GLU A 235 -12.63 0.07 13.71
N ARG A 236 -11.73 0.96 14.15
CA ARG A 236 -11.96 1.81 15.33
C ARG A 236 -13.14 2.76 15.13
N ASN A 237 -13.20 3.43 13.99
CA ASN A 237 -14.29 4.36 13.68
C ASN A 237 -15.63 3.64 13.57
N PHE A 238 -15.65 2.44 13.00
CA PHE A 238 -16.85 1.62 12.90
C PHE A 238 -17.29 1.12 14.28
N ALA A 239 -16.36 0.69 15.13
CA ALA A 239 -16.65 0.28 16.50
C ALA A 239 -17.26 1.43 17.31
N ARG A 240 -16.76 2.67 17.14
CA ARG A 240 -17.35 3.87 17.75
C ARG A 240 -18.79 4.11 17.29
N ALA A 241 -19.03 4.09 15.98
CA ALA A 241 -20.38 4.28 15.42
C ALA A 241 -21.35 3.20 15.91
N ARG A 242 -20.88 1.95 15.99
CA ARG A 242 -21.64 0.81 16.49
C ARG A 242 -21.96 0.92 17.99
N ALA A 243 -21.03 1.42 18.80
CA ALA A 243 -21.25 1.62 20.22
C ALA A 243 -22.32 2.68 20.51
N GLU A 244 -22.40 3.73 19.68
CA GLU A 244 -23.46 4.73 19.75
C GLU A 244 -24.81 4.20 19.21
N GLY A 245 -24.77 3.42 18.12
CA GLY A 245 -25.95 2.70 17.60
C GLY A 245 -27.05 3.61 17.02
N SER A 246 -26.75 4.87 16.73
CA SER A 246 -27.73 5.85 16.22
C SER A 246 -27.61 6.08 14.72
N VAL A 247 -28.69 6.55 14.09
CA VAL A 247 -28.71 6.94 12.66
C VAL A 247 -27.64 8.01 12.38
N ALA A 248 -27.48 8.99 13.28
CA ALA A 248 -26.51 10.06 13.13
C ALA A 248 -25.07 9.53 13.17
N ALA A 249 -24.77 8.63 14.10
CA ALA A 249 -23.44 8.02 14.24
C ALA A 249 -23.04 7.24 12.98
N TYR A 250 -23.94 6.39 12.47
CA TYR A 250 -23.67 5.64 11.25
C TYR A 250 -23.61 6.53 10.01
N SER A 251 -24.41 7.59 9.93
CA SER A 251 -24.35 8.57 8.82
C SER A 251 -23.01 9.30 8.81
N ALA A 252 -22.56 9.80 9.96
CA ALA A 252 -21.26 10.44 10.10
C ALA A 252 -20.11 9.47 9.72
N TYR A 253 -20.18 8.21 10.14
CA TYR A 253 -19.20 7.20 9.71
C TYR A 253 -19.16 7.06 8.19
N LEU A 254 -20.33 6.92 7.53
CA LEU A 254 -20.44 6.73 6.09
C LEU A 254 -19.88 7.91 5.29
N ASP A 255 -19.98 9.12 5.83
CA ASP A 255 -19.49 10.36 5.20
C ASP A 255 -17.99 10.54 5.40
N GLU A 256 -17.49 10.33 6.62
CA GLU A 256 -16.07 10.53 6.97
C GLU A 256 -15.15 9.37 6.52
N ASN A 257 -15.70 8.17 6.35
CA ASN A 257 -14.93 6.93 6.15
C ASN A 257 -15.26 6.25 4.81
N ILE A 258 -15.38 7.05 3.74
CA ILE A 258 -15.81 6.56 2.42
C ILE A 258 -14.90 5.48 1.80
N ASP A 259 -13.64 5.44 2.21
CA ASP A 259 -12.63 4.52 1.70
C ASP A 259 -12.65 3.16 2.41
N CYS A 260 -13.35 3.09 3.55
CA CYS A 260 -13.42 1.90 4.39
C CYS A 260 -14.33 0.81 3.79
N PRO A 261 -13.95 -0.47 3.94
CA PRO A 261 -14.77 -1.58 3.46
C PRO A 261 -16.05 -1.76 4.30
N GLY A 262 -17.05 -2.48 3.76
CA GLY A 262 -18.28 -2.85 4.49
C GLY A 262 -19.34 -1.74 4.56
N ARG A 263 -19.30 -0.78 3.64
CA ARG A 263 -20.23 0.36 3.59
C ARG A 263 -21.71 -0.08 3.52
N ASP A 264 -21.99 -1.15 2.78
CA ASP A 264 -23.29 -1.82 2.69
C ASP A 264 -23.80 -2.30 4.05
N VAL A 265 -22.93 -2.93 4.84
CA VAL A 265 -23.25 -3.37 6.20
C VAL A 265 -23.58 -2.18 7.09
N VAL A 266 -22.81 -1.08 6.99
CA VAL A 266 -23.07 0.12 7.79
C VAL A 266 -24.37 0.81 7.38
N MET A 267 -24.71 0.85 6.08
CA MET A 267 -25.99 1.35 5.61
C MET A 267 -27.15 0.52 6.17
N ALA A 268 -27.05 -0.81 6.13
CA ALA A 268 -28.07 -1.68 6.72
C ALA A 268 -28.26 -1.45 8.23
N LEU A 269 -27.15 -1.26 8.98
CA LEU A 269 -27.22 -0.94 10.42
C LEU A 269 -27.84 0.42 10.69
N ARG A 270 -27.55 1.43 9.85
CA ARG A 270 -28.18 2.75 9.94
C ARG A 270 -29.69 2.65 9.71
N ASP A 271 -30.10 1.91 8.70
CA ASP A 271 -31.51 1.77 8.34
C ASP A 271 -32.27 1.02 9.44
N GLN A 272 -31.66 -0.04 10.01
CA GLN A 272 -32.18 -0.72 11.20
C GLN A 272 -32.32 0.21 12.41
N ALA A 273 -31.34 1.09 12.64
CA ALA A 273 -31.42 2.10 13.71
C ALA A 273 -32.54 3.12 13.45
N ALA A 274 -32.78 3.48 12.18
CA ALA A 274 -33.87 4.39 11.79
C ALA A 274 -35.25 3.77 12.04
N GLU A 275 -35.42 2.49 11.68
CA GLU A 275 -36.64 1.73 11.98
C GLU A 275 -36.89 1.67 13.49
N GLY A 276 -35.86 1.36 14.29
CA GLY A 276 -35.96 1.35 15.75
C GLY A 276 -36.35 2.70 16.35
N ALA A 277 -35.77 3.79 15.84
CA ALA A 277 -36.12 5.15 16.29
C ALA A 277 -37.55 5.56 15.90
N ALA A 278 -38.01 5.15 14.71
CA ALA A 278 -39.39 5.38 14.26
C ALA A 278 -40.39 4.61 15.15
N CYS A 279 -40.10 3.35 15.45
CA CYS A 279 -40.87 2.53 16.38
C CYS A 279 -41.03 3.20 17.76
N GLU A 280 -39.92 3.70 18.32
CA GLU A 280 -39.94 4.35 19.63
C GLU A 280 -40.74 5.66 19.61
N THR A 281 -40.61 6.45 18.53
CA THR A 281 -41.35 7.70 18.35
C THR A 281 -42.85 7.45 18.24
N ALA A 282 -43.27 6.51 17.39
CA ALA A 282 -44.66 6.13 17.22
C ALA A 282 -45.29 5.63 18.54
N TYR A 283 -44.54 4.84 19.32
CA TYR A 283 -44.99 4.38 20.62
C TYR A 283 -45.15 5.53 21.63
N ARG A 284 -44.19 6.46 21.64
CA ARG A 284 -44.23 7.66 22.51
C ARG A 284 -45.43 8.56 22.18
N ASP A 285 -45.76 8.72 20.90
CA ASP A 285 -46.93 9.48 20.48
C ASP A 285 -48.24 8.79 20.87
N ALA A 286 -48.32 7.45 20.73
CA ALA A 286 -49.46 6.68 21.23
C ALA A 286 -49.63 6.83 22.75
N ARG A 287 -48.53 6.79 23.52
CA ARG A 287 -48.51 7.04 24.97
C ARG A 287 -48.92 8.46 25.34
N ARG A 288 -48.56 9.46 24.53
CA ARG A 288 -48.92 10.86 24.77
C ARG A 288 -50.42 11.08 24.57
N LEU A 289 -51.01 10.46 23.56
CA LEU A 289 -52.44 10.55 23.29
C LEU A 289 -53.27 9.72 24.28
N ASP A 290 -52.78 8.54 24.67
CA ASP A 290 -53.40 7.61 25.63
C ASP A 290 -54.87 7.25 25.32
N THR A 291 -55.22 7.19 24.04
CA THR A 291 -56.56 6.82 23.55
C THR A 291 -56.56 5.42 22.93
N LEU A 292 -57.74 4.80 22.88
CA LEU A 292 -57.94 3.50 22.22
C LEU A 292 -57.42 3.53 20.77
N GLU A 293 -57.86 4.51 19.98
CA GLU A 293 -57.52 4.68 18.57
C GLU A 293 -56.02 4.86 18.34
N ALA A 294 -55.33 5.57 19.23
CA ALA A 294 -53.90 5.79 19.11
C ALA A 294 -53.11 4.47 19.24
N TYR A 295 -53.50 3.60 20.17
CA TYR A 295 -52.89 2.28 20.32
C TYR A 295 -53.29 1.31 19.20
N GLU A 296 -54.51 1.38 18.68
CA GLU A 296 -54.93 0.56 17.53
C GLU A 296 -54.15 0.89 16.27
N ARG A 297 -53.99 2.19 15.97
CA ARG A 297 -53.16 2.65 14.85
C ARG A 297 -51.70 2.21 15.01
N PHE A 298 -51.13 2.35 16.21
CA PHE A 298 -49.78 1.87 16.49
C PHE A 298 -49.66 0.37 16.18
N MET A 299 -50.59 -0.47 16.65
CA MET A 299 -50.54 -1.92 16.41
C MET A 299 -50.75 -2.32 14.94
N LEU A 300 -51.46 -1.52 14.15
CA LEU A 300 -51.64 -1.73 12.72
C LEU A 300 -50.37 -1.41 11.92
N GLU A 301 -49.74 -0.28 12.22
CA GLU A 301 -48.61 0.25 11.44
C GLU A 301 -47.25 -0.26 11.93
N ASN A 302 -47.13 -0.61 13.22
CA ASN A 302 -45.85 -0.80 13.92
C ASN A 302 -45.77 -2.16 14.64
N ARG A 303 -46.42 -3.21 14.10
CA ARG A 303 -46.54 -4.52 14.77
C ARG A 303 -45.20 -5.25 14.96
N ALA A 304 -44.21 -4.96 14.12
CA ALA A 304 -42.86 -5.52 14.22
C ALA A 304 -41.97 -4.80 15.23
N CYS A 305 -42.44 -3.69 15.82
CA CYS A 305 -41.67 -2.92 16.77
C CYS A 305 -41.54 -3.66 18.11
N PRO A 306 -40.40 -3.54 18.82
CA PRO A 306 -40.20 -4.16 20.14
C PRO A 306 -41.26 -3.77 21.18
N GLN A 307 -41.86 -2.60 21.03
CA GLN A 307 -42.88 -2.08 21.94
C GLN A 307 -44.29 -2.65 21.68
N ALA A 308 -44.48 -3.48 20.64
CA ALA A 308 -45.78 -4.03 20.26
C ALA A 308 -46.48 -4.79 21.40
N ASP A 309 -45.76 -5.63 22.15
CA ASP A 309 -46.34 -6.37 23.28
C ASP A 309 -46.85 -5.42 24.37
N THR A 310 -46.05 -4.40 24.72
CA THR A 310 -46.47 -3.40 25.71
C THR A 310 -47.64 -2.56 25.23
N ALA A 311 -47.65 -2.15 23.95
CA ALA A 311 -48.75 -1.41 23.36
C ALA A 311 -50.03 -2.25 23.32
N SER A 312 -49.94 -3.57 23.07
CA SER A 312 -51.08 -4.48 23.07
C SER A 312 -51.73 -4.61 24.45
N ALA A 313 -50.93 -4.56 25.53
CA ALA A 313 -51.43 -4.57 26.90
C ALA A 313 -52.23 -3.30 27.22
N PHE A 314 -51.68 -2.13 26.88
CA PHE A 314 -52.39 -0.85 27.02
C PHE A 314 -53.67 -0.80 26.18
N LEU A 315 -53.60 -1.29 24.94
CA LEU A 315 -54.77 -1.39 24.06
C LEU A 315 -55.90 -2.20 24.72
N THR A 316 -55.56 -3.33 25.35
CA THR A 316 -56.52 -4.19 26.03
C THR A 316 -57.17 -3.48 27.21
N MET A 317 -56.38 -2.77 28.02
CA MET A 317 -56.91 -1.95 29.11
C MET A 317 -57.85 -0.86 28.61
N LYS A 318 -57.47 -0.12 27.56
CA LYS A 318 -58.30 0.94 26.98
C LYS A 318 -59.60 0.42 26.39
N ARG A 319 -59.62 -0.78 25.81
CA ARG A 319 -60.87 -1.45 25.38
C ARG A 319 -61.80 -1.72 26.56
N GLN A 320 -61.26 -2.22 27.68
CA GLN A 320 -62.06 -2.46 28.88
C GLN A 320 -62.63 -1.16 29.47
N GLU A 321 -61.84 -0.07 29.47
CA GLU A 321 -62.30 1.25 29.91
C GLU A 321 -63.42 1.80 29.01
N ALA A 322 -63.26 1.69 27.69
CA ALA A 322 -64.27 2.14 26.72
C ALA A 322 -65.59 1.37 26.87
N GLU A 323 -65.54 0.05 27.06
CA GLU A 323 -66.75 -0.75 27.29
C GLU A 323 -67.43 -0.40 28.62
N ARG A 324 -66.67 -0.18 29.70
CA ARG A 324 -67.23 0.32 30.97
C ARG A 324 -67.90 1.68 30.82
N ALA A 325 -67.31 2.57 30.02
CA ALA A 325 -67.88 3.89 29.75
C ALA A 325 -69.20 3.80 28.96
N LYS A 326 -69.27 2.93 27.94
CA LYS A 326 -70.50 2.67 27.19
C LYS A 326 -71.62 2.15 28.08
N VAL A 327 -71.35 1.16 28.93
CA VAL A 327 -72.35 0.65 29.88
C VAL A 327 -72.84 1.76 30.81
N ALA A 328 -71.93 2.58 31.34
CA ALA A 328 -72.31 3.71 32.19
C ALA A 328 -73.13 4.78 31.45
N GLU A 329 -72.87 5.01 30.17
CA GLU A 329 -73.65 5.93 29.33
C GLU A 329 -75.05 5.38 29.02
N GLU A 330 -75.17 4.09 28.69
CA GLU A 330 -76.45 3.42 28.52
C GLU A 330 -77.29 3.43 29.80
N GLU A 331 -76.67 3.22 30.96
CA GLU A 331 -77.33 3.35 32.27
C GLU A 331 -77.81 4.78 32.52
N ARG A 332 -77.00 5.79 32.20
CA ARG A 332 -77.41 7.21 32.28
C ARG A 332 -78.53 7.55 31.32
N ALA A 333 -78.52 7.01 30.10
CA ALA A 333 -79.56 7.22 29.09
C ALA A 333 -80.90 6.59 29.52
N LYS A 334 -80.87 5.40 30.13
CA LYS A 334 -82.03 4.76 30.75
C LYS A 334 -82.58 5.60 31.92
N ALA A 335 -81.70 6.08 32.81
CA ALA A 335 -82.11 6.96 33.90
C ALA A 335 -82.67 8.32 33.41
N GLY A 336 -82.14 8.84 32.30
CA GLY A 336 -82.62 10.07 31.66
C GLY A 336 -84.00 9.93 31.03
N THR A 337 -84.27 8.81 30.35
CA THR A 337 -85.59 8.50 29.76
C THR A 337 -86.65 8.26 30.84
N GLU A 338 -86.29 7.64 31.97
CA GLU A 338 -87.18 7.53 33.14
C GLU A 338 -87.52 8.90 33.75
N ARG A 339 -86.55 9.82 33.86
CA ARG A 339 -86.79 11.20 34.30
C ARG A 339 -87.64 12.02 33.32
N GLN A 340 -87.45 11.84 32.01
CA GLN A 340 -88.29 12.48 30.98
C GLN A 340 -89.74 11.98 31.03
N LYS A 341 -89.97 10.68 31.24
CA LYS A 341 -91.32 10.13 31.48
C LYS A 341 -92.00 10.76 32.70
N ALA A 342 -91.27 10.97 33.80
CA ALA A 342 -91.79 11.64 34.98
C ALA A 342 -92.10 13.14 34.75
N GLN A 343 -91.39 13.79 33.83
CA GLN A 343 -91.63 15.19 33.45
C GLN A 343 -92.81 15.37 32.48
N ASP A 344 -93.05 14.40 31.59
CA ASP A 344 -94.20 14.41 30.67
C ASP A 344 -95.54 14.12 31.37
N ASP A 345 -95.57 13.29 32.42
CA ASP A 345 -96.75 13.14 33.30
C ASP A 345 -97.13 14.45 34.03
N SER A 346 -96.22 15.42 34.09
CA SER A 346 -96.44 16.72 34.73
C SER A 346 -96.90 17.82 33.75
N ARG A 347 -97.01 17.53 32.44
CA ARG A 347 -97.29 18.51 31.38
C ARG A 347 -98.65 18.38 30.69
N GLN A 348 -99.59 17.63 31.27
CA GLN A 348 -101.01 17.69 30.88
C GLN A 348 -101.70 18.94 31.44
N ALA A 349 -101.27 20.13 31.00
CA ALA A 349 -102.09 21.33 31.03
C ALA A 349 -101.59 22.33 29.98
N VAL A 350 -102.53 22.81 29.16
CA VAL A 350 -102.47 23.94 28.21
C VAL A 350 -102.24 23.57 26.72
N MET A 351 -103.34 23.74 25.97
CA MET A 351 -103.54 23.84 24.51
C MET A 351 -103.48 25.36 24.16
N VAL A 352 -102.99 25.93 23.04
CA VAL A 352 -103.30 25.87 21.58
C VAL A 352 -102.29 26.85 20.85
N PRO A 353 -102.39 27.25 19.55
CA PRO A 353 -102.36 26.55 18.25
C PRO A 353 -101.15 26.94 17.34
N ASN A 354 -101.07 26.19 16.23
CA ASN A 354 -100.14 26.14 15.09
C ASN A 354 -100.14 27.35 14.12
N TYR A 355 -99.01 27.64 13.44
CA TYR A 355 -98.97 28.18 12.07
C TYR A 355 -97.65 27.83 11.31
N SER A 356 -97.85 27.28 10.11
CA SER A 356 -97.10 27.16 8.83
C SER A 356 -95.57 27.40 8.69
N ALA A 357 -94.94 26.48 7.93
CA ALA A 357 -93.67 26.60 7.17
C ALA A 357 -93.83 27.44 5.86
N PRO A 358 -92.87 27.56 4.89
CA PRO A 358 -91.41 27.21 4.76
C PRO A 358 -90.61 28.46 4.23
N PRO A 359 -89.41 28.46 3.57
CA PRO A 359 -88.61 27.35 3.02
C PRO A 359 -87.08 27.35 3.23
N SER A 360 -86.55 26.13 3.06
CA SER A 360 -85.28 25.75 2.41
C SER A 360 -84.37 26.90 1.96
N TYR A 361 -83.19 27.01 2.57
CA TYR A 361 -81.87 27.08 1.92
C TYR A 361 -80.81 26.63 2.96
N ASP A 362 -79.97 25.67 2.61
CA ASP A 362 -78.51 25.74 2.77
C ASP A 362 -77.88 24.35 2.62
N GLN A 363 -77.20 24.21 1.49
CA GLN A 363 -76.35 23.08 1.13
C GLN A 363 -75.18 22.96 2.11
N PRO A 364 -74.77 21.75 2.50
CA PRO A 364 -73.46 21.55 3.12
C PRO A 364 -72.37 21.93 2.10
N PRO A 365 -71.27 22.59 2.50
CA PRO A 365 -70.19 22.85 1.59
C PRO A 365 -69.60 21.52 1.11
N ALA A 366 -69.53 21.37 -0.20
CA ALA A 366 -68.79 20.29 -0.84
C ALA A 366 -67.33 20.36 -0.38
N SER A 367 -66.89 19.38 0.40
CA SER A 367 -65.48 19.09 0.58
C SER A 367 -64.97 18.52 -0.76
N ASN A 368 -64.42 19.39 -1.61
CA ASN A 368 -63.54 18.95 -2.69
C ASN A 368 -62.40 18.13 -2.06
N PRO A 369 -62.11 16.90 -2.52
CA PRO A 369 -60.83 16.30 -2.19
C PRO A 369 -59.73 17.26 -2.69
N PRO A 370 -58.60 17.42 -1.97
CA PRO A 370 -57.50 18.19 -2.50
C PRO A 370 -57.19 17.66 -3.90
N ALA A 371 -57.17 18.56 -4.89
CA ALA A 371 -56.64 18.24 -6.19
C ALA A 371 -55.28 17.56 -5.97
N TYR A 372 -55.07 16.41 -6.61
CA TYR A 372 -53.76 15.83 -6.74
C TYR A 372 -52.85 16.92 -7.30
N VAL A 373 -52.05 17.53 -6.41
CA VAL A 373 -50.88 18.28 -6.80
C VAL A 373 -49.93 17.18 -7.25
N PRO A 374 -49.63 17.02 -8.56
CA PRO A 374 -48.51 16.16 -8.93
C PRO A 374 -47.32 16.65 -8.10
N PRO A 375 -46.54 15.73 -7.48
CA PRO A 375 -45.36 16.15 -6.74
C PRO A 375 -44.61 17.15 -7.60
N ALA A 376 -44.22 18.26 -6.96
CA ALA A 376 -43.43 19.33 -7.56
C ALA A 376 -42.48 18.73 -8.59
N SER A 377 -42.60 19.23 -9.82
CA SER A 377 -41.76 18.91 -10.98
C SER A 377 -40.52 18.15 -10.58
N ALA A 378 -40.47 16.86 -10.97
CA ALA A 378 -39.29 16.02 -10.83
C ALA A 378 -38.05 16.90 -10.93
N GLY A 379 -37.29 17.00 -9.83
CA GLY A 379 -36.03 17.74 -9.81
C GLY A 379 -35.22 17.37 -11.05
N ALA A 380 -34.46 18.34 -11.58
CA ALA A 380 -33.77 18.22 -12.86
C ALA A 380 -33.29 16.78 -13.14
N THR A 381 -33.96 16.06 -14.04
CA THR A 381 -33.52 14.71 -14.38
C THR A 381 -32.52 14.84 -15.52
N TYR A 382 -31.26 14.45 -15.28
CA TYR A 382 -30.33 14.24 -16.39
C TYR A 382 -30.50 12.80 -16.86
N ARG A 383 -31.05 12.63 -18.06
CA ARG A 383 -31.18 11.32 -18.73
C ARG A 383 -31.97 10.28 -17.91
N GLY A 384 -32.97 10.71 -17.13
CA GLY A 384 -33.89 9.83 -16.41
C GLY A 384 -33.50 9.49 -14.96
N TYR A 385 -32.36 9.99 -14.46
CA TYR A 385 -31.94 9.78 -13.08
C TYR A 385 -32.34 10.95 -12.17
N PRO A 386 -32.80 10.69 -10.93
CA PRO A 386 -33.17 11.75 -9.99
C PRO A 386 -31.90 12.48 -9.51
N ILE A 387 -31.71 13.71 -9.97
CA ILE A 387 -30.78 14.64 -9.33
C ILE A 387 -31.56 15.35 -8.21
N PRO A 388 -30.95 15.55 -7.02
CA PRO A 388 -31.59 16.34 -5.96
C PRO A 388 -32.12 17.66 -6.53
N PRO A 389 -33.39 18.03 -6.26
CA PRO A 389 -34.02 19.22 -6.84
C PRO A 389 -33.30 20.51 -6.42
N ASP A 390 -32.63 20.49 -5.26
CA ASP A 390 -31.78 21.57 -4.79
C ASP A 390 -30.32 21.12 -4.71
N LEU A 391 -29.59 21.36 -5.80
CA LEU A 391 -28.15 21.12 -5.86
C LEU A 391 -27.35 22.10 -5.00
N ALA A 392 -27.90 23.27 -4.67
CA ALA A 392 -27.23 24.22 -3.79
C ALA A 392 -27.29 23.77 -2.32
N ALA A 393 -28.36 23.08 -1.91
CA ALA A 393 -28.50 22.47 -0.58
C ALA A 393 -27.94 21.03 -0.47
N SER A 394 -27.28 20.52 -1.51
CA SER A 394 -26.77 19.14 -1.55
C SER A 394 -25.44 18.97 -0.78
N THR A 395 -25.30 17.84 -0.08
CA THR A 395 -24.05 17.47 0.62
C THR A 395 -22.90 17.20 -0.36
N CYS A 396 -21.65 17.27 0.11
CA CYS A 396 -20.47 16.96 -0.69
C CYS A 396 -20.50 15.58 -1.35
N GLY A 397 -21.02 14.57 -0.63
CA GLY A 397 -21.20 13.23 -1.17
C GLY A 397 -22.21 13.20 -2.32
N GLN A 398 -23.32 13.94 -2.19
CA GLN A 398 -24.36 14.04 -3.23
C GLN A 398 -23.86 14.78 -4.47
N LEU A 399 -23.10 15.86 -4.30
CA LEU A 399 -22.49 16.61 -5.41
C LEU A 399 -21.43 15.78 -6.14
N TRP A 400 -20.55 15.10 -5.41
CA TRP A 400 -19.58 14.18 -5.98
C TRP A 400 -20.26 13.04 -6.75
N TYR A 401 -21.31 12.45 -6.18
CA TYR A 401 -22.07 11.38 -6.82
C TYR A 401 -22.75 11.89 -8.09
N ALA A 402 -23.43 13.03 -8.05
CA ALA A 402 -24.08 13.64 -9.22
C ALA A 402 -23.07 13.94 -10.34
N ARG A 403 -21.89 14.47 -10.00
CA ARG A 403 -20.83 14.75 -10.97
C ARG A 403 -20.31 13.48 -11.63
N ASN A 404 -20.08 12.41 -10.87
CA ASN A 404 -19.59 11.15 -11.43
C ASN A 404 -20.70 10.39 -12.17
N LEU A 405 -21.96 10.49 -11.75
CA LEU A 405 -23.09 9.93 -12.48
C LEU A 405 -23.19 10.52 -13.90
N LEU A 406 -22.94 11.83 -14.06
CA LEU A 406 -22.86 12.44 -15.39
C LEU A 406 -21.77 11.80 -16.26
N PHE A 407 -20.63 11.45 -15.67
CA PHE A 407 -19.55 10.78 -16.39
C PHE A 407 -19.96 9.37 -16.85
N ASP A 408 -20.60 8.60 -15.99
CA ASP A 408 -21.08 7.26 -16.30
C ASP A 408 -22.14 7.29 -17.43
N LEU A 409 -23.11 8.20 -17.31
CA LEU A 409 -24.20 8.34 -18.28
C LEU A 409 -23.76 8.87 -19.65
N ALA A 410 -22.75 9.73 -19.67
CA ALA A 410 -22.13 10.24 -20.89
C ALA A 410 -21.07 9.28 -21.47
N GLY A 411 -20.75 8.19 -20.75
CA GLY A 411 -19.80 7.17 -21.17
C GLY A 411 -18.35 7.59 -21.06
N TYR A 412 -17.97 8.44 -20.09
CA TYR A 412 -16.58 8.79 -19.84
C TYR A 412 -15.91 7.80 -18.87
N CYS A 413 -14.67 7.46 -19.15
CA CYS A 413 -13.88 6.52 -18.37
C CYS A 413 -13.38 7.15 -17.07
N PHE A 414 -13.67 6.49 -15.95
CA PHE A 414 -13.17 6.86 -14.64
C PHE A 414 -11.71 6.45 -14.46
N LYS A 415 -10.88 7.39 -13.98
CA LYS A 415 -9.47 7.16 -13.64
C LYS A 415 -9.22 6.92 -12.15
N SER A 416 -10.11 7.40 -11.28
CA SER A 416 -9.94 7.25 -9.85
C SER A 416 -10.50 5.92 -9.36
N ALA A 417 -9.78 5.26 -8.44
CA ALA A 417 -10.23 4.04 -7.80
C ALA A 417 -11.58 4.24 -7.09
N LYS A 418 -11.81 5.42 -6.51
CA LYS A 418 -13.07 5.78 -5.86
C LYS A 418 -14.25 5.72 -6.83
N ALA A 419 -14.12 6.33 -8.01
CA ALA A 419 -15.22 6.33 -8.98
C ALA A 419 -15.44 4.96 -9.64
N GLN A 420 -14.36 4.21 -9.92
CA GLN A 420 -14.43 2.84 -10.48
C GLN A 420 -15.11 1.81 -9.54
N ARG A 421 -15.18 2.09 -8.22
CA ARG A 421 -15.92 1.25 -7.27
C ARG A 421 -17.43 1.47 -7.31
N TYR A 422 -17.88 2.64 -7.73
CA TYR A 422 -19.30 3.03 -7.74
C TYR A 422 -19.90 2.96 -9.15
N PHE A 423 -19.08 3.17 -10.17
CA PHE A 423 -19.48 3.28 -11.58
C PHE A 423 -18.60 2.39 -12.44
N SER A 424 -19.15 1.88 -13.54
CA SER A 424 -18.47 0.91 -14.39
C SER A 424 -17.70 1.61 -15.51
N ASN A 425 -16.49 1.12 -15.83
CA ASN A 425 -15.79 1.52 -17.05
C ASN A 425 -16.20 0.67 -18.28
N ALA A 426 -17.20 -0.21 -18.15
CA ALA A 426 -17.65 -1.03 -19.26
C ALA A 426 -18.26 -0.15 -20.37
N GLY A 427 -17.62 -0.14 -21.55
CA GLY A 427 -18.13 0.58 -22.73
C GLY A 427 -17.88 2.09 -22.73
N CYS A 428 -17.03 2.61 -21.86
CA CYS A 428 -16.69 4.04 -21.84
C CYS A 428 -15.80 4.44 -23.03
N THR A 429 -15.91 5.70 -23.48
CA THR A 429 -15.13 6.30 -24.57
C THR A 429 -14.58 7.68 -24.16
N GLY A 430 -13.27 7.74 -23.91
CA GLY A 430 -12.58 8.97 -23.49
C GLY A 430 -12.80 9.32 -22.01
N ALA A 431 -12.03 10.26 -21.46
CA ALA A 431 -12.03 10.56 -20.01
C ALA A 431 -12.42 11.99 -19.66
N SER A 432 -12.69 12.84 -20.65
CA SER A 432 -12.91 14.26 -20.45
C SER A 432 -14.30 14.67 -20.93
N PRO A 433 -15.09 15.38 -20.11
CA PRO A 433 -16.42 15.83 -20.50
C PRO A 433 -16.35 16.87 -21.62
N ARG A 434 -17.32 16.85 -22.53
CA ARG A 434 -17.41 17.76 -23.68
C ARG A 434 -18.76 18.44 -23.76
N GLY A 435 -18.82 19.62 -24.40
CA GLY A 435 -20.06 20.34 -24.66
C GLY A 435 -20.86 20.65 -23.39
N SER A 436 -22.15 20.30 -23.40
CA SER A 436 -23.07 20.48 -22.26
C SER A 436 -22.62 19.76 -20.99
N ASP A 437 -21.96 18.61 -21.12
CA ASP A 437 -21.50 17.83 -19.95
C ASP A 437 -20.39 18.58 -19.22
N ALA A 438 -19.51 19.26 -19.96
CA ALA A 438 -18.43 20.06 -19.37
C ALA A 438 -18.98 21.26 -18.58
N ALA A 439 -20.04 21.89 -19.08
CA ALA A 439 -20.69 23.01 -18.40
C ALA A 439 -21.35 22.55 -17.10
N GLU A 440 -22.04 21.41 -17.12
CA GLU A 440 -22.72 20.87 -15.95
C GLU A 440 -21.74 20.35 -14.89
N VAL A 441 -20.67 19.66 -15.31
CA VAL A 441 -19.57 19.27 -14.42
C VAL A 441 -18.93 20.48 -13.76
N SER A 442 -18.71 21.57 -14.52
CA SER A 442 -18.17 22.81 -13.97
C SER A 442 -19.11 23.45 -12.94
N ARG A 443 -20.42 23.38 -13.17
CA ARG A 443 -21.45 23.85 -12.23
C ARG A 443 -21.42 23.05 -10.92
N LEU A 444 -21.36 21.73 -11.01
CA LEU A 444 -21.27 20.86 -9.82
C LEU A 444 -19.96 21.07 -9.06
N GLN A 445 -18.83 21.24 -9.75
CA GLN A 445 -17.55 21.58 -9.13
C GLN A 445 -17.53 22.96 -8.47
N ALA A 446 -18.34 23.91 -8.96
CA ALA A 446 -18.51 25.19 -8.28
C ALA A 446 -19.30 25.03 -6.97
N LEU A 447 -20.33 24.18 -6.97
CA LEU A 447 -21.12 23.86 -5.77
C LEU A 447 -20.31 23.06 -4.75
N GLU A 448 -19.50 22.10 -5.19
CA GLU A 448 -18.56 21.37 -4.33
C GLU A 448 -17.67 22.38 -3.59
N ARG A 449 -17.04 23.30 -4.33
CA ARG A 449 -16.18 24.34 -3.76
C ARG A 449 -16.91 25.27 -2.79
N GLN A 450 -18.17 25.61 -3.06
CA GLN A 450 -18.99 26.41 -2.14
C GLN A 450 -19.26 25.67 -0.83
N ASN A 451 -19.37 24.34 -0.89
CA ASN A 451 -19.66 23.48 0.26
C ASN A 451 -18.38 22.97 0.97
N GLY A 452 -17.20 23.42 0.57
CA GLY A 452 -15.93 23.06 1.20
C GLY A 452 -15.37 21.69 0.80
N CYS A 453 -15.77 21.20 -0.37
CA CYS A 453 -15.28 20.00 -1.03
C CYS A 453 -14.94 20.28 -2.51
#